data_AF-A0A0B2QQF4-F1
#
_entry.id   AF-A0A0B2QQF4-F1
#
_cell.length_a   1.000
_cell.length_b   1.000
_cell.length_c   1.000
_cell.angle_alpha   90.00
_cell.angle_beta   90.00
_cell.angle_gamma   90.00
#
_symmetry.space_group_name_H-M   'P 1'
#
loop_
_entity.id
_entity.type
_entity.pdbx_description
1 polymer ?
#
loop_
_entity_poly.entity_id
_entity_poly.type
_entity_poly.pdbx_seq_one_letter_code
_entity_poly.pdbx_strand_id
1 'polypeptide(L)'
;MICGFVGCGRYKEGHAIQHWKDTQHCYSLDFKTQQIWDYVGDSYVHRLNQDQSKIDGKLEEMNFRCMSLEGDCGMCECREDLGINGALFNSKVETIVDEYNRLLTSQLETQRQYYESLLVEAKSKMESSMSEAVEKAAASEMQDIQNELEKCTEERNAIAEVNQKLIKNQEIWRKKFKEAEEREAKSIKLMNERIIDLEEQIRDIKIFLEAQKTIDKMSDSNGIKEGTVLPVAYEQSSPGHSKRNKKSGRRRN
;
A
#
# COMPACT_ATOMS: atom_id res chain seq x y z
N MET A 1 40.67 -6.43 3.71
CA MET A 1 41.75 -6.18 2.72
C MET A 1 41.38 -5.12 1.66
N ILE A 2 40.46 -4.20 1.93
CA ILE A 2 40.10 -3.11 1.00
C ILE A 2 40.30 -1.74 1.67
N CYS A 3 39.81 -1.57 2.91
CA CYS A 3 39.86 -0.29 3.62
C CYS A 3 40.49 -0.33 5.03
N GLY A 4 41.11 -1.45 5.42
CA GLY A 4 41.81 -1.55 6.71
C GLY A 4 40.93 -1.45 7.98
N PHE A 5 39.60 -1.49 7.87
CA PHE A 5 38.70 -1.44 9.01
C PHE A 5 38.80 -2.70 9.89
N VAL A 6 38.83 -2.50 11.21
CA VAL A 6 38.88 -3.58 12.20
C VAL A 6 37.62 -3.52 13.06
N GLY A 7 36.82 -4.59 12.98
CA GLY A 7 35.57 -4.73 13.72
C GLY A 7 35.53 -6.02 14.53
N CYS A 8 34.68 -6.05 15.56
CA CYS A 8 34.42 -7.27 16.31
C CYS A 8 33.53 -8.23 15.49
N GLY A 9 33.74 -9.54 15.70
CA GLY A 9 33.02 -10.60 15.00
C GLY A 9 31.55 -10.74 15.43
N ARG A 10 30.85 -11.66 14.77
CA ARG A 10 29.41 -11.92 14.94
C ARG A 10 28.99 -12.22 16.38
N TYR A 11 29.86 -12.83 17.18
CA TYR A 11 29.58 -13.24 18.56
C TYR A 11 29.81 -12.16 19.63
N LYS A 12 30.04 -10.90 19.21
CA LYS A 12 30.11 -9.74 20.11
C LYS A 12 29.07 -8.70 19.66
N GLU A 13 29.52 -7.51 19.29
CA GLU A 13 28.66 -6.40 18.83
C GLU A 13 28.50 -6.41 17.30
N GLY A 14 29.22 -7.28 16.58
CA GLY A 14 29.04 -7.47 15.15
C GLY A 14 29.50 -6.29 14.28
N HIS A 15 30.44 -5.46 14.72
CA HIS A 15 30.90 -4.30 13.91
C HIS A 15 31.43 -4.69 12.52
N ALA A 16 31.97 -5.89 12.34
CA ALA A 16 32.41 -6.38 11.04
C ALA A 16 31.23 -6.62 10.06
N ILE A 17 30.06 -7.06 10.55
CA ILE A 17 28.87 -7.29 9.68
C ILE A 17 28.20 -5.96 9.31
N GLN A 18 28.18 -5.00 10.24
CA GLN A 18 27.65 -3.67 9.96
C GLN A 18 28.50 -2.95 8.93
N HIS A 19 29.83 -3.04 9.06
CA HIS A 19 30.77 -2.51 8.08
C HIS A 19 30.55 -3.07 6.67
N TRP A 20 30.28 -4.38 6.55
CA TRP A 20 29.92 -4.97 5.26
C TRP A 20 28.63 -4.37 4.68
N LYS A 21 27.58 -4.20 5.50
CA LYS A 21 26.31 -3.59 5.04
C LYS A 21 26.51 -2.16 4.53
N ASP A 22 27.34 -1.38 5.22
CA ASP A 22 27.52 0.04 4.92
C ASP A 22 28.48 0.28 3.74
N THR A 23 29.53 -0.54 3.59
CA THR A 23 30.61 -0.31 2.61
C THR A 23 30.68 -1.35 1.49
N GLN A 24 29.88 -2.41 1.55
CA GLN A 24 29.90 -3.53 0.60
C GLN A 24 31.28 -4.22 0.49
N HIS A 25 32.08 -4.20 1.55
CA HIS A 25 33.30 -5.01 1.63
C HIS A 25 32.96 -6.45 2.02
N CYS A 26 32.90 -7.34 1.02
CA CYS A 26 32.39 -8.71 1.16
C CYS A 26 33.31 -9.67 1.94
N TYR A 27 34.57 -9.31 2.17
CA TYR A 27 35.54 -10.20 2.79
C TYR A 27 36.16 -9.61 4.07
N SER A 28 36.19 -10.42 5.13
CA SER A 28 36.93 -10.12 6.36
C SER A 28 37.96 -11.22 6.67
N LEU A 29 39.05 -10.85 7.33
CA LEU A 29 40.09 -11.78 7.76
C LEU A 29 40.04 -11.90 9.28
N ASP A 30 39.95 -13.12 9.80
CA ASP A 30 40.11 -13.37 11.23
C ASP A 30 41.60 -13.36 11.59
N PHE A 31 42.00 -12.47 12.50
CA PHE A 31 43.38 -12.36 12.96
C PHE A 31 43.87 -13.59 13.73
N LYS A 32 42.97 -14.38 14.34
CA LYS A 32 43.36 -15.56 15.12
C LYS A 32 43.64 -16.77 14.25
N THR A 33 42.74 -17.07 13.32
CA THR A 33 42.78 -18.28 12.50
C THR A 33 43.38 -18.04 11.11
N GLN A 34 43.59 -16.77 10.74
CA GLN A 34 43.96 -16.32 9.40
C GLN A 34 42.99 -16.80 8.30
N GLN A 35 41.76 -17.16 8.69
CA GLN A 35 40.71 -17.57 7.77
C GLN A 35 40.00 -16.34 7.21
N ILE A 36 39.62 -16.41 5.93
CA ILE A 36 38.81 -15.37 5.28
C ILE A 36 37.35 -15.80 5.36
N TRP A 37 36.50 -14.89 5.83
CA TRP A 37 35.06 -15.05 5.82
C TRP A 37 34.46 -14.30 4.63
N ASP A 38 33.60 -14.97 3.86
CA ASP A 38 32.76 -14.37 2.81
C ASP A 38 31.37 -14.07 3.36
N TYR A 39 30.96 -12.80 3.32
CA TYR A 39 29.64 -12.37 3.75
C TYR A 39 28.53 -12.62 2.72
N VAL A 40 28.87 -12.75 1.43
CA VAL A 40 27.90 -13.01 0.35
C VAL A 40 27.55 -14.49 0.30
N GLY A 41 28.55 -15.37 0.30
CA GLY A 41 28.39 -16.82 0.31
C GLY A 41 28.21 -17.44 1.70
N ASP A 42 28.11 -16.62 2.76
CA ASP A 42 27.97 -17.01 4.18
C ASP A 42 28.86 -18.21 4.60
N SER A 43 30.12 -18.20 4.16
CA SER A 43 31.05 -19.33 4.35
C SER A 43 32.51 -18.88 4.50
N TYR A 44 33.34 -19.76 5.07
CA TYR A 44 34.79 -19.56 5.11
C TYR A 44 35.41 -19.94 3.76
N VAL A 45 36.17 -19.03 3.17
CA VAL A 45 36.91 -19.28 1.92
C VAL A 45 38.11 -20.17 2.23
N HIS A 46 38.20 -21.32 1.55
CA HIS A 46 39.38 -22.18 1.59
C HIS A 46 40.48 -21.61 0.67
N ARG A 47 41.64 -21.31 1.25
CA ARG A 47 42.80 -20.85 0.49
C ARG A 47 43.68 -22.06 0.15
N LEU A 48 43.87 -22.34 -1.14
CA LEU A 48 44.81 -23.36 -1.65
C LEU A 48 46.25 -23.19 -1.11
N ASN A 49 46.63 -22.01 -0.63
CA ASN A 49 47.97 -21.75 -0.09
C ASN A 49 48.19 -22.28 1.34
N GLN A 50 47.16 -22.73 2.05
CA GLN A 50 47.31 -23.21 3.43
C GLN A 50 47.76 -24.69 3.48
N ASP A 51 47.48 -25.46 2.44
CA ASP A 51 47.92 -26.87 2.31
C ASP A 51 49.40 -26.99 1.91
N GLN A 52 49.99 -25.96 1.28
CA GLN A 52 51.42 -25.95 0.94
C GLN A 52 52.35 -25.82 2.16
N SER A 53 51.84 -25.30 3.29
CA SER A 53 52.62 -25.15 4.53
C SER A 53 52.49 -26.33 5.50
N LYS A 54 51.65 -27.32 5.17
CA LYS A 54 51.42 -28.54 5.96
C LYS A 54 51.83 -29.83 5.26
N ILE A 55 52.26 -29.79 4.01
CA ILE A 55 52.91 -30.93 3.34
C ILE A 55 54.42 -30.68 3.39
N ASP A 56 55.00 -31.09 4.52
CA ASP A 56 56.44 -31.21 4.71
C ASP A 56 57.05 -32.09 3.61
N GLY A 57 58.23 -31.71 3.16
CA GLY A 57 58.84 -32.18 1.93
C GLY A 57 59.09 -33.68 1.91
N LYS A 58 58.43 -34.37 0.99
CA LYS A 58 58.91 -35.65 0.44
C LYS A 58 58.38 -35.85 -0.97
N LEU A 59 58.90 -35.06 -1.91
CA LEU A 59 58.80 -35.35 -3.33
C LEU A 59 59.75 -36.54 -3.60
N GLU A 60 59.26 -37.75 -3.35
CA GLU A 60 59.96 -38.98 -3.73
C GLU A 60 59.84 -39.15 -5.24
N GLU A 61 60.91 -38.76 -5.91
CA GLU A 61 61.25 -39.06 -7.29
C GLU A 61 61.06 -40.57 -7.54
N MET A 62 60.01 -40.92 -8.29
CA MET A 62 59.65 -42.29 -8.60
C MET A 62 60.65 -42.88 -9.62
N ASN A 63 61.80 -43.32 -9.09
CA ASN A 63 62.76 -44.14 -9.83
C ASN A 63 62.13 -45.53 -10.07
N PHE A 64 61.82 -45.86 -11.32
CA PHE A 64 61.52 -47.22 -11.74
C PHE A 64 62.77 -48.09 -11.55
N ARG A 65 62.81 -48.79 -10.42
CA ARG A 65 63.90 -49.72 -10.09
C ARG A 65 63.75 -50.96 -10.97
N CYS A 66 64.64 -51.09 -11.97
CA CYS A 66 64.84 -52.32 -12.73
C CYS A 66 65.19 -53.46 -11.76
N MET A 67 64.34 -54.49 -11.70
CA MET A 67 64.62 -55.70 -10.95
C MET A 67 65.29 -56.71 -11.87
N SER A 68 66.59 -56.93 -11.70
CA SER A 68 67.22 -58.19 -12.09
C SER A 68 68.25 -58.55 -11.03
N LEU A 69 68.06 -59.75 -10.50
CA LEU A 69 68.85 -60.41 -9.47
C LEU A 69 70.21 -60.80 -10.06
N GLU A 70 71.30 -60.38 -9.39
CA GLU A 70 72.70 -60.77 -9.61
C GLU A 70 73.20 -60.79 -11.06
N GLY A 71 73.83 -59.68 -11.47
CA GLY A 71 74.65 -59.64 -12.68
C GLY A 71 74.90 -58.21 -13.16
N ASP A 72 76.15 -57.78 -13.03
CA ASP A 72 76.79 -56.62 -13.65
C ASP A 72 76.05 -56.01 -14.87
N CYS A 73 75.47 -54.81 -14.71
CA CYS A 73 74.83 -54.08 -15.81
C CYS A 73 75.84 -53.11 -16.44
N GLY A 74 76.76 -53.68 -17.21
CA GLY A 74 77.53 -52.96 -18.22
C GLY A 74 77.01 -53.40 -19.59
N MET A 75 76.52 -52.45 -20.40
CA MET A 75 75.99 -52.65 -21.76
C MET A 75 74.60 -53.29 -21.84
N CYS A 76 73.61 -52.58 -21.28
CA CYS A 76 72.26 -52.61 -21.81
C CYS A 76 72.22 -51.74 -23.11
N GLU A 77 72.82 -52.25 -24.19
CA GLU A 77 72.40 -51.87 -25.54
C GLU A 77 71.08 -52.63 -25.80
N CYS A 78 69.95 -51.98 -25.47
CA CYS A 78 68.65 -52.39 -25.97
C CYS A 78 68.64 -52.18 -27.49
N ARG A 79 69.15 -53.20 -28.16
CA ARG A 79 69.17 -53.46 -29.59
C ARG A 79 67.93 -52.87 -30.29
N GLU A 80 68.18 -51.95 -31.21
CA GLU A 80 67.23 -51.24 -32.10
C GLU A 80 66.40 -52.16 -33.04
N ASP A 81 66.39 -53.48 -32.84
CA ASP A 81 65.75 -54.46 -33.72
C ASP A 81 64.31 -54.84 -33.33
N LEU A 82 63.72 -54.12 -32.36
CA LEU A 82 62.27 -54.18 -32.07
C LEU A 82 61.56 -52.84 -32.36
N GLY A 83 62.21 -51.90 -33.05
CA GLY A 83 61.62 -50.59 -33.35
C GLY A 83 60.29 -50.66 -34.11
N ILE A 84 60.12 -51.67 -34.98
CA ILE A 84 58.89 -51.85 -35.76
C ILE A 84 57.85 -52.66 -34.97
N ASN A 85 58.23 -53.79 -34.37
CA ASN A 85 57.29 -54.65 -33.63
C ASN A 85 56.80 -54.02 -32.30
N GLY A 86 57.66 -53.28 -31.61
CA GLY A 86 57.31 -52.53 -30.41
C GLY A 86 56.40 -51.34 -30.72
N ALA A 87 56.66 -50.60 -31.80
CA ALA A 87 55.77 -49.54 -32.27
C ALA A 87 54.41 -50.08 -32.73
N LEU A 88 54.37 -51.22 -33.41
CA LEU A 88 53.12 -51.90 -33.81
C LEU A 88 52.31 -52.39 -32.60
N PHE A 89 52.99 -52.95 -31.59
CA PHE A 89 52.36 -53.35 -30.34
C PHE A 89 51.82 -52.15 -29.56
N ASN A 90 52.61 -51.07 -29.45
CA ASN A 90 52.17 -49.83 -28.81
C ASN A 90 50.98 -49.20 -29.53
N SER A 91 50.98 -49.15 -30.86
CA SER A 91 49.83 -48.67 -31.66
C SER A 91 48.56 -49.49 -31.41
N LYS A 92 48.69 -50.82 -31.26
CA LYS A 92 47.55 -51.67 -30.92
C LYS A 92 47.05 -51.43 -29.49
N VAL A 93 47.95 -51.22 -28.53
CA VAL A 93 47.60 -50.86 -27.15
C VAL A 93 46.92 -49.50 -27.10
N GLU A 94 47.43 -48.49 -27.81
CA GLU A 94 46.81 -47.16 -27.95
C GLU A 94 45.40 -47.26 -28.54
N THR A 95 45.22 -48.06 -29.60
CA THR A 95 43.90 -48.31 -30.19
C THR A 95 42.92 -48.90 -29.18
N ILE A 96 43.35 -49.87 -28.37
CA ILE A 96 42.52 -50.48 -27.32
C ILE A 96 42.18 -49.46 -26.22
N VAL A 97 43.15 -48.62 -25.83
CA VAL A 97 42.94 -47.55 -24.85
C VAL A 97 41.93 -46.52 -25.36
N ASP A 98 42.02 -46.13 -26.63
CA ASP A 98 41.07 -45.21 -27.26
C ASP A 98 39.67 -45.80 -27.35
N GLU A 99 39.55 -47.09 -27.71
CA GLU A 99 38.27 -47.81 -27.71
C GLU A 99 37.67 -47.88 -26.30
N TYR A 100 38.49 -48.16 -25.28
CA TYR A 100 38.06 -48.16 -23.88
C TYR A 100 37.61 -46.77 -23.42
N ASN A 101 38.38 -45.73 -23.72
CA ASN A 101 38.04 -44.35 -23.40
C ASN A 101 36.73 -43.92 -24.08
N ARG A 102 36.51 -44.33 -25.35
CA ARG A 102 35.25 -44.07 -26.06
C ARG A 102 34.07 -44.78 -25.41
N LEU A 103 34.23 -46.04 -25.01
CA LEU A 103 33.18 -46.79 -24.30
C LEU A 103 32.88 -46.17 -22.94
N LEU A 104 33.91 -45.81 -22.17
CA LEU A 104 33.77 -45.14 -20.87
C LEU A 104 33.05 -43.80 -21.01
N THR A 105 33.44 -42.99 -22.01
CA THR A 105 32.78 -41.71 -22.32
C THR A 105 31.31 -41.91 -22.69
N SER A 106 31.01 -42.91 -23.54
CA SER A 106 29.63 -43.25 -23.90
C SER A 106 28.81 -43.67 -22.69
N GLN A 107 29.41 -44.41 -21.75
CA GLN A 107 28.73 -44.85 -20.54
C GLN A 107 28.44 -43.67 -19.58
N LEU A 108 29.43 -42.80 -19.37
CA LEU A 108 29.29 -41.59 -18.55
C LEU A 108 28.25 -40.63 -19.14
N GLU A 109 28.23 -40.48 -20.47
CA GLU A 109 27.25 -39.65 -21.16
C GLU A 109 25.82 -40.21 -21.00
N THR A 110 25.66 -41.53 -21.10
CA THR A 110 24.36 -42.18 -20.87
C THR A 110 23.88 -41.97 -19.44
N GLN A 111 24.78 -42.10 -18.46
CA GLN A 111 24.46 -41.87 -17.05
C GLN A 111 24.12 -40.40 -16.79
N ARG A 112 24.86 -39.45 -17.38
CA ARG A 112 24.59 -38.02 -17.31
C ARG A 112 23.18 -37.70 -17.82
N GLN A 113 22.84 -38.18 -19.02
CA GLN A 113 21.53 -37.97 -19.62
C GLN A 113 20.39 -38.55 -18.78
N TYR A 114 20.59 -39.74 -18.18
CA TYR A 114 19.59 -40.35 -17.29
C TYR A 114 19.28 -39.47 -16.08
N TYR A 115 20.30 -39.00 -15.37
CA TYR A 115 20.08 -38.15 -14.19
C TYR A 115 19.60 -36.75 -14.55
N GLU A 116 20.05 -36.18 -15.66
CA GLU A 116 19.51 -34.91 -16.17
C GLU A 116 18.02 -35.03 -16.50
N SER A 117 17.60 -36.11 -17.16
CA SER A 117 16.19 -36.38 -17.43
C SER A 117 15.38 -36.52 -16.13
N LEU A 118 15.91 -37.25 -15.15
CA LEU A 118 15.25 -37.44 -13.86
C LEU A 118 15.09 -36.12 -13.10
N LEU A 119 16.12 -35.26 -13.12
CA LEU A 119 16.08 -33.93 -12.53
C LEU A 119 15.06 -33.01 -13.22
N VAL A 120 15.03 -33.03 -14.55
CA VAL A 120 14.06 -32.24 -15.33
C VAL A 120 12.63 -32.70 -15.06
N GLU A 121 12.38 -34.00 -15.02
CA GLU A 121 11.05 -34.55 -14.70
C GLU A 121 10.61 -34.19 -13.28
N ALA A 122 11.50 -34.35 -12.29
CA ALA A 122 11.22 -33.98 -10.91
C ALA A 122 10.93 -32.47 -10.77
N LYS A 123 11.73 -31.63 -11.44
CA LYS A 123 11.53 -30.18 -11.48
C LYS A 123 10.19 -29.82 -12.13
N SER A 124 9.88 -30.40 -13.29
CA SER A 124 8.63 -30.15 -14.01
C SER A 124 7.40 -30.57 -13.20
N LYS A 125 7.44 -31.72 -12.51
CA LYS A 125 6.38 -32.15 -11.59
C LYS A 125 6.18 -31.18 -10.44
N MET A 126 7.28 -30.72 -9.83
CA MET A 126 7.22 -29.74 -8.76
C MET A 126 6.64 -28.41 -9.26
N GLU A 127 7.11 -27.90 -10.40
CA GLU A 127 6.63 -26.67 -11.02
C GLU A 127 5.13 -26.75 -11.36
N SER A 128 4.67 -27.88 -11.93
CA SER A 128 3.24 -28.10 -12.22
C SER A 128 2.42 -28.09 -10.93
N SER A 129 2.85 -28.81 -9.90
CA SER A 129 2.14 -28.86 -8.62
C SER A 129 2.12 -27.49 -7.92
N MET A 130 3.20 -26.72 -8.01
CA MET A 130 3.26 -25.35 -7.50
C MET A 130 2.33 -24.43 -8.28
N SER A 131 2.34 -24.51 -9.62
CA SER A 131 1.47 -23.70 -10.49
C SER A 131 0.00 -23.97 -10.18
N GLU A 132 -0.41 -25.24 -10.05
CA GLU A 132 -1.78 -25.60 -9.69
C GLU A 132 -2.18 -25.10 -8.30
N ALA A 133 -1.28 -25.17 -7.31
CA ALA A 133 -1.55 -24.68 -5.97
C ALA A 133 -1.71 -23.15 -5.95
N VAL A 134 -0.85 -22.43 -6.69
CA VAL A 134 -0.91 -20.97 -6.83
C VAL A 134 -2.18 -20.56 -7.57
N GLU A 135 -2.55 -21.22 -8.67
CA GLU A 135 -3.79 -20.93 -9.39
C GLU A 135 -5.03 -21.16 -8.53
N LYS A 136 -5.09 -22.25 -7.75
CA LYS A 136 -6.21 -22.50 -6.82
C LYS A 136 -6.30 -21.45 -5.72
N ALA A 137 -5.17 -21.06 -5.13
CA ALA A 137 -5.13 -20.02 -4.11
C ALA A 137 -5.60 -18.67 -4.69
N ALA A 138 -5.06 -18.28 -5.86
CA ALA A 138 -5.44 -17.05 -6.54
C ALA A 138 -6.93 -17.05 -6.94
N ALA A 139 -7.47 -18.18 -7.41
CA ALA A 139 -8.89 -18.30 -7.76
C ALA A 139 -9.80 -18.16 -6.52
N SER A 140 -9.41 -18.76 -5.38
CA SER A 140 -10.15 -18.62 -4.12
C SER A 140 -10.15 -17.17 -3.63
N GLU A 141 -8.99 -16.52 -3.60
CA GLU A 141 -8.88 -15.11 -3.17
C GLU A 141 -9.67 -14.19 -4.10
N MET A 142 -9.63 -14.43 -5.42
CA MET A 142 -10.42 -13.66 -6.38
C MET A 142 -11.93 -13.83 -6.15
N GLN A 143 -12.38 -15.04 -5.82
CA GLN A 143 -13.78 -15.30 -5.49
C GLN A 143 -14.18 -14.60 -4.19
N ASP A 144 -13.34 -14.63 -3.16
CA ASP A 144 -13.59 -13.96 -1.88
C ASP A 144 -13.69 -12.43 -2.05
N ILE A 145 -12.75 -11.85 -2.81
CA ILE A 145 -12.77 -10.41 -3.15
C ILE A 145 -14.04 -10.06 -3.93
N GLN A 146 -14.46 -10.93 -4.86
CA GLN A 146 -15.67 -10.69 -5.64
C GLN A 146 -16.94 -10.73 -4.79
N ASN A 147 -17.03 -11.67 -3.84
CA ASN A 147 -18.15 -11.75 -2.90
C ASN A 147 -18.20 -10.52 -1.97
N GLU A 148 -17.07 -10.07 -1.44
CA GLU A 148 -17.00 -8.86 -0.61
C GLU A 148 -17.36 -7.60 -1.40
N LEU A 149 -16.95 -7.53 -2.67
CA LEU A 149 -17.32 -6.43 -3.56
C LEU A 149 -18.83 -6.42 -3.85
N GLU A 150 -19.43 -7.57 -4.12
CA GLU A 150 -20.89 -7.70 -4.31
C GLU A 150 -21.64 -7.23 -3.07
N LYS A 151 -21.29 -7.75 -1.89
CA LYS A 151 -21.88 -7.33 -0.62
C LYS A 151 -21.76 -5.82 -0.37
N CYS A 152 -20.57 -5.24 -0.59
CA CYS A 152 -20.35 -3.81 -0.46
C CYS A 152 -21.23 -3.01 -1.45
N THR A 153 -21.43 -3.53 -2.67
CA THR A 153 -22.30 -2.86 -3.65
C THR A 153 -23.78 -2.91 -3.26
N GLU A 154 -24.24 -4.02 -2.66
CA GLU A 154 -25.60 -4.17 -2.12
C GLU A 154 -25.84 -3.20 -0.96
N GLU A 155 -24.93 -3.14 0.02
CA GLU A 155 -25.00 -2.20 1.14
C GLU A 155 -25.02 -0.75 0.65
N ARG A 156 -24.16 -0.41 -0.32
CA ARG A 156 -24.14 0.92 -0.96
C ARG A 156 -25.48 1.25 -1.62
N ASN A 157 -26.09 0.30 -2.34
CA ASN A 157 -27.37 0.48 -3.00
C ASN A 157 -28.51 0.67 -1.98
N ALA A 158 -28.53 -0.12 -0.90
CA ALA A 158 -29.50 0.01 0.17
C ALA A 158 -29.40 1.38 0.87
N ILE A 159 -28.19 1.84 1.18
CA ILE A 159 -27.95 3.18 1.74
C ILE A 159 -28.41 4.27 0.77
N ALA A 160 -28.10 4.13 -0.53
CA ALA A 160 -28.53 5.09 -1.55
C ALA A 160 -30.06 5.18 -1.63
N GLU A 161 -30.77 4.06 -1.54
CA GLU A 161 -32.24 4.03 -1.55
C GLU A 161 -32.83 4.71 -0.30
N VAL A 162 -32.28 4.43 0.88
CA VAL A 162 -32.69 5.08 2.13
C VAL A 162 -32.43 6.58 2.07
N ASN A 163 -31.26 6.99 1.59
CA ASN A 163 -30.91 8.40 1.42
C ASN A 163 -31.88 9.10 0.46
N GLN A 164 -32.22 8.47 -0.66
CA GLN A 164 -33.21 8.99 -1.59
C GLN A 164 -34.60 9.17 -0.95
N LYS A 165 -35.04 8.20 -0.13
CA LYS A 165 -36.30 8.30 0.63
C LYS A 165 -36.25 9.45 1.64
N LEU A 166 -35.13 9.63 2.35
CA LEU A 166 -34.93 10.71 3.31
C LEU A 166 -34.94 12.08 2.65
N ILE A 167 -34.30 12.24 1.49
CA ILE A 167 -34.32 13.50 0.72
C ILE A 167 -35.75 13.86 0.32
N LYS A 168 -36.51 12.90 -0.25
CA LYS A 168 -37.92 13.10 -0.61
C LYS A 168 -38.76 13.50 0.61
N ASN A 169 -38.57 12.82 1.74
CA ASN A 169 -39.27 13.16 2.98
C ASN A 169 -38.90 14.57 3.45
N GLN A 170 -37.62 14.95 3.39
CA GLN A 170 -37.16 16.30 3.75
C GLN A 170 -37.81 17.37 2.87
N GLU A 171 -37.92 17.14 1.56
CA GLU A 171 -38.60 18.04 0.62
C GLU A 171 -40.09 18.20 0.95
N ILE A 172 -40.79 17.09 1.23
CA ILE A 172 -42.20 17.11 1.64
C ILE A 172 -42.39 17.94 2.92
N TRP A 173 -41.54 17.73 3.92
CA TRP A 173 -41.61 18.50 5.17
C TRP A 173 -41.30 19.98 4.97
N ARG A 174 -40.30 20.31 4.13
CA ARG A 174 -40.02 21.71 3.77
C ARG A 174 -41.22 22.36 3.08
N LYS A 175 -41.92 21.64 2.21
CA LYS A 175 -43.13 22.15 1.54
C LYS A 175 -44.27 22.36 2.54
N LYS A 176 -44.57 21.38 3.39
CA LYS A 176 -45.60 21.50 4.44
C LYS A 176 -45.32 22.64 5.41
N PHE A 177 -44.05 22.83 5.76
CA PHE A 177 -43.62 23.93 6.64
C PHE A 177 -43.91 25.29 5.99
N LYS A 178 -43.53 25.49 4.72
CA LYS A 178 -43.84 26.72 3.98
C LYS A 178 -45.34 26.98 3.86
N GLU A 179 -46.13 25.95 3.54
CA GLU A 179 -47.58 26.07 3.45
C GLU A 179 -48.22 26.42 4.80
N ALA A 180 -47.67 25.91 5.91
CA ALA A 180 -48.11 26.28 7.26
C ALA A 180 -47.74 27.72 7.62
N GLU A 181 -46.50 28.13 7.34
CA GLU A 181 -46.00 29.49 7.53
C GLU A 181 -46.85 30.51 6.75
N GLU A 182 -47.20 30.21 5.49
CA GLU A 182 -48.06 31.08 4.68
C GLU A 182 -49.49 31.17 5.21
N ARG A 183 -50.07 30.07 5.70
CA ARG A 183 -51.41 30.08 6.32
C ARG A 183 -51.42 30.90 7.61
N GLU A 184 -50.41 30.72 8.45
CA GLU A 184 -50.27 31.47 9.69
C GLU A 184 -50.07 32.96 9.40
N ALA A 185 -49.21 33.31 8.43
CA ALA A 185 -49.02 34.69 8.00
C ALA A 185 -50.31 35.34 7.48
N LYS A 186 -51.14 34.62 6.72
CA LYS A 186 -52.46 35.11 6.28
C LYS A 186 -53.41 35.32 7.47
N SER A 187 -53.44 34.40 8.42
CA SER A 187 -54.27 34.53 9.61
C SER A 187 -53.84 35.70 10.49
N ILE A 188 -52.53 35.91 10.66
CA ILE A 188 -51.98 37.05 11.40
C ILE A 188 -52.35 38.36 10.71
N LYS A 189 -52.26 38.44 9.37
CA LYS A 189 -52.68 39.63 8.61
C LYS A 189 -54.15 39.97 8.85
N LEU A 190 -55.04 38.98 8.77
CA LEU A 190 -56.48 39.17 9.01
C LEU A 190 -56.77 39.60 10.45
N MET A 191 -56.08 39.02 11.43
CA MET A 191 -56.22 39.43 12.83
C MET A 191 -55.71 40.86 13.05
N ASN A 192 -54.60 41.25 12.42
CA ASN A 192 -54.09 42.61 12.49
C ASN A 192 -55.05 43.62 11.85
N GLU A 193 -55.65 43.30 10.70
CA GLU A 193 -56.69 44.13 10.07
C GLU A 193 -57.89 44.33 10.99
N ARG A 194 -58.36 43.27 11.66
CA ARG A 194 -59.42 43.37 12.67
C ARG A 194 -59.02 44.20 13.88
N ILE A 195 -57.78 44.09 14.34
CA ILE A 195 -57.27 44.90 15.45
C ILE A 195 -57.30 46.38 15.05
N ILE A 196 -56.84 46.72 13.85
CA ILE A 196 -56.87 48.10 13.34
C ILE A 196 -58.30 48.64 13.29
N ASP A 197 -59.25 47.87 12.73
CA ASP A 197 -60.66 48.28 12.67
C ASP A 197 -61.27 48.49 14.08
N LEU A 198 -61.00 47.58 15.02
CA LEU A 198 -61.45 47.73 16.41
C LEU A 198 -60.78 48.92 17.12
N GLU A 199 -59.51 49.18 16.86
CA GLU A 199 -58.79 50.35 17.37
C GLU A 199 -59.38 51.66 16.83
N GLU A 200 -59.80 51.69 15.56
CA GLU A 200 -60.50 52.83 14.94
C GLU A 200 -61.88 53.03 15.56
N GLN A 201 -62.67 51.97 15.74
CA GLN A 201 -63.98 52.06 16.42
C GLN A 201 -63.84 52.60 17.86
N ILE A 202 -62.84 52.14 18.62
CA ILE A 202 -62.56 52.67 19.97
C ILE A 202 -62.16 54.14 19.91
N ARG A 203 -61.37 54.54 18.90
CA ARG A 203 -60.97 55.94 18.68
C ARG A 203 -62.18 56.83 18.42
N ASP A 204 -63.12 56.39 17.58
CA ASP A 204 -64.34 57.14 17.26
C ASP A 204 -65.26 57.28 18.48
N ILE A 205 -65.47 56.20 19.24
CA ILE A 205 -66.25 56.23 20.49
C ILE A 205 -65.60 57.19 21.49
N LYS A 206 -64.26 57.18 21.60
CA LYS A 206 -63.54 58.10 22.48
C LYS A 206 -63.76 59.56 22.07
N ILE A 207 -63.68 59.87 20.78
CA ILE A 207 -63.94 61.22 20.25
C ILE A 207 -65.39 61.64 20.54
N PHE A 208 -66.36 60.75 20.31
CA PHE A 208 -67.76 61.01 20.62
C PHE A 208 -67.99 61.30 22.10
N LEU A 209 -67.42 60.50 23.00
CA LEU A 209 -67.51 60.72 24.45
C LEU A 209 -66.82 62.01 24.89
N GLU A 210 -65.69 62.37 24.29
CA GLU A 210 -65.03 63.65 24.54
C GLU A 210 -65.89 64.82 24.07
N ALA A 211 -66.48 64.75 22.88
CA ALA A 211 -67.41 65.74 22.36
C ALA A 211 -68.68 65.87 23.23
N GLN A 212 -69.22 64.75 23.72
CA GLN A 212 -70.37 64.78 24.63
C GLN A 212 -69.98 65.41 25.98
N LYS A 213 -68.82 65.07 26.55
CA LYS A 213 -68.31 65.71 27.77
C LYS A 213 -68.05 67.21 27.60
N THR A 214 -67.59 67.66 26.43
CA THR A 214 -67.42 69.10 26.17
C THR A 214 -68.77 69.79 26.02
N ILE A 215 -69.74 69.18 25.32
CA ILE A 215 -71.11 69.71 25.23
C ILE A 215 -71.77 69.77 26.61
N ASP A 216 -71.68 68.73 27.44
CA ASP A 216 -72.25 68.72 28.79
C ASP A 216 -71.60 69.80 29.68
N LYS A 217 -70.27 69.95 29.62
CA LYS A 217 -69.56 71.06 30.29
C LYS A 217 -69.99 72.44 29.77
N MET A 218 -70.34 72.55 28.49
CA MET A 218 -70.83 73.79 27.89
C MET A 218 -72.33 74.00 28.13
N SER A 219 -73.12 72.96 28.38
CA SER A 219 -74.57 73.05 28.67
C SER A 219 -74.83 73.64 30.05
N ASP A 220 -73.92 73.43 31.00
CA ASP A 220 -73.91 74.14 32.29
C ASP A 220 -73.60 75.65 32.14
N SER A 221 -73.13 76.10 30.98
CA SER A 221 -72.96 77.52 30.62
C SER A 221 -73.98 77.93 29.54
N ASN A 222 -75.16 78.36 29.97
CA ASN A 222 -76.29 78.77 29.13
C ASN A 222 -75.94 79.38 27.74
N GLY A 223 -76.34 78.66 26.69
CA GLY A 223 -76.72 79.20 25.38
C GLY A 223 -75.75 78.85 24.25
N ILE A 224 -76.21 78.03 23.31
CA ILE A 224 -76.11 78.25 21.85
C ILE A 224 -76.99 77.19 21.15
N LYS A 225 -78.04 77.67 20.48
CA LYS A 225 -78.68 77.02 19.35
C LYS A 225 -77.93 77.50 18.09
N GLU A 226 -77.67 76.58 17.18
CA GLU A 226 -77.07 76.80 15.84
C GLU A 226 -75.57 77.12 15.82
N GLY A 227 -74.75 76.14 15.46
CA GLY A 227 -73.32 76.31 15.21
C GLY A 227 -72.73 75.19 14.36
N THR A 228 -72.21 75.57 13.19
CA THR A 228 -71.59 74.77 12.12
C THR A 228 -70.45 73.86 12.61
N VAL A 229 -70.47 72.60 12.17
CA VAL A 229 -69.42 71.61 12.44
C VAL A 229 -68.21 71.87 11.51
N LEU A 230 -67.07 72.27 12.08
CA LEU A 230 -65.79 72.30 11.39
C LEU A 230 -65.02 70.99 11.67
N PRO A 231 -64.25 70.44 10.71
CA PRO A 231 -63.48 69.22 10.90
C PRO A 231 -62.38 69.42 11.94
N VAL A 232 -62.30 68.52 12.92
CA VAL A 232 -61.17 68.43 13.85
C VAL A 232 -59.93 67.99 13.06
N ALA A 233 -58.86 68.78 13.15
CA ALA A 233 -57.58 68.47 12.53
C ALA A 233 -56.99 67.19 13.14
N TYR A 234 -56.72 66.20 12.29
CA TYR A 234 -56.00 64.99 12.67
C TYR A 234 -54.51 65.34 12.79
N GLU A 235 -53.96 65.35 14.01
CA GLU A 235 -52.51 65.33 14.16
C GLU A 235 -51.99 63.95 13.71
N GLN A 236 -51.38 63.93 12.53
CA GLN A 236 -50.63 62.78 12.04
C GLN A 236 -49.44 62.54 12.96
N SER A 237 -49.47 61.42 13.70
CA SER A 237 -48.28 60.92 14.36
C SER A 237 -47.27 60.46 13.29
N SER A 238 -46.08 61.06 13.37
CA SER A 238 -44.93 60.83 12.49
C SER A 238 -44.56 59.34 12.35
N PRO A 239 -44.18 58.86 11.14
CA PRO A 239 -43.68 57.51 10.97
C PRO A 239 -42.29 57.39 11.59
N GLY A 240 -42.19 56.55 12.63
CA GLY A 240 -40.93 56.19 13.26
C GLY A 240 -39.96 55.56 12.25
N HIS A 241 -38.80 56.19 12.10
CA HIS A 241 -37.62 55.63 11.45
C HIS A 241 -37.29 54.24 12.01
N SER A 242 -37.53 53.16 11.26
CA SER A 242 -36.83 51.89 11.47
C SER A 242 -35.74 51.74 10.42
N LYS A 243 -34.51 51.77 10.91
CA LYS A 243 -33.27 51.65 10.15
C LYS A 243 -33.25 50.36 9.34
N ARG A 244 -33.03 50.51 8.04
CA ARG A 244 -32.39 49.53 7.15
C ARG A 244 -31.16 48.93 7.85
N ASN A 245 -31.24 47.67 8.25
CA ASN A 245 -30.05 46.85 8.46
C ASN A 245 -29.83 45.98 7.21
N LYS A 246 -29.02 46.51 6.28
CA LYS A 246 -28.26 45.68 5.35
C LYS A 246 -27.22 44.94 6.19
N LYS A 247 -27.31 43.62 6.28
CA LYS A 247 -26.14 42.80 6.61
C LYS A 247 -25.80 41.95 5.39
N SER A 248 -24.60 42.21 4.89
CA SER A 248 -23.92 41.51 3.82
C SER A 248 -23.77 40.03 4.11
N GLY A 249 -23.74 39.24 3.05
CA GLY A 249 -23.48 37.81 3.14
C GLY A 249 -22.13 37.46 3.77
N ARG A 250 -22.03 36.21 4.22
CA ARG A 250 -20.77 35.49 4.29
C ARG A 250 -20.99 34.02 3.93
N ARG A 251 -20.25 33.61 2.90
CA ARG A 251 -19.97 32.26 2.43
C ARG A 251 -19.33 31.35 3.51
N ARG A 252 -19.40 30.03 3.22
CA ARG A 252 -18.58 28.89 3.73
C ARG A 252 -18.91 28.46 5.17
N ASN A 253 -19.12 27.18 5.49
CA ASN A 253 -18.59 25.93 4.90
C ASN A 253 -19.66 25.02 4.32
#